data_AF-A0A1G4TBQ0-F1
#
_entry.id   AF-A0A1G4TBQ0-F1
#
_cell.length_a   1.000
_cell.length_b   1.000
_cell.length_c   1.000
_cell.angle_alpha   90.00
_cell.angle_beta   90.00
_cell.angle_gamma   90.00
#
_symmetry.space_group_name_H-M   'P 1'
#
loop_
_entity.id
_entity.type
_entity.pdbx_description
1 polymer ?
#
loop_
_entity_poly.entity_id
_entity_poly.type
_entity_poly.pdbx_seq_one_letter_code
_entity_poly.pdbx_strand_id
1 'polypeptide(L)'
;MSFIHFNYSLAMEQVAKLRTIASELSDTASGDCSHVKSGIKTNWTGNSSEQYLVKFDKLTSNLTKTSGDIKKVADAMETMANNIKAAEEEAERIARESAAGQAG
;
A
#
# COMPACT_ATOMS: atom_id res chain seq x y z
N MET A 1 -31.42 -14.67 10.39
CA MET A 1 -30.18 -13.99 10.82
C MET A 1 -29.58 -13.36 9.57
N SER A 2 -29.38 -12.03 9.54
CA SER A 2 -28.81 -11.34 8.37
C SER A 2 -27.32 -11.14 8.63
N PHE A 3 -26.47 -11.80 7.85
CA PHE A 3 -25.03 -11.59 7.91
C PHE A 3 -24.68 -10.35 7.08
N ILE A 4 -23.90 -9.43 7.66
CA ILE A 4 -23.21 -8.43 6.85
C ILE A 4 -22.12 -9.21 6.12
N HIS A 5 -22.08 -9.12 4.79
CA HIS A 5 -21.01 -9.72 3.99
C HIS A 5 -19.99 -8.65 3.64
N PHE A 6 -18.79 -8.82 4.15
CA PHE A 6 -17.64 -8.02 3.79
C PHE A 6 -17.32 -8.20 2.31
N ASN A 7 -17.18 -7.09 1.59
CA ASN A 7 -16.77 -7.14 0.19
C ASN A 7 -15.25 -7.33 0.08
N TYR A 8 -14.83 -8.58 0.24
CA TYR A 8 -13.42 -8.99 0.17
C TYR A 8 -12.78 -8.62 -1.17
N SER A 9 -13.50 -8.81 -2.28
CA SER A 9 -12.99 -8.50 -3.63
C SER A 9 -12.66 -7.02 -3.79
N LEU A 10 -13.54 -6.13 -3.31
CA LEU A 10 -13.29 -4.69 -3.33
C LEU A 10 -12.09 -4.33 -2.45
N ALA A 11 -11.95 -4.94 -1.27
CA ALA A 11 -10.79 -4.70 -0.41
C ALA A 11 -9.47 -5.09 -1.09
N MET A 12 -9.43 -6.24 -1.77
CA MET A 12 -8.26 -6.68 -2.54
C MET A 12 -7.96 -5.77 -3.73
N GLU A 13 -8.97 -5.24 -4.41
CA GLU A 13 -8.78 -4.26 -5.47
C GLU A 13 -8.11 -2.98 -4.94
N GLN A 14 -8.53 -2.51 -3.77
CA GLN A 14 -7.92 -1.33 -3.13
C GLN A 14 -6.48 -1.60 -2.69
N VAL A 15 -6.18 -2.79 -2.16
CA VAL A 15 -4.80 -3.23 -1.86
C VAL A 15 -3.93 -3.20 -3.12
N ALA A 16 -4.43 -3.73 -4.24
CA ALA A 16 -3.70 -3.72 -5.51
C ALA A 16 -3.38 -2.29 -5.97
N LYS A 17 -4.36 -1.37 -5.91
CA LYS A 17 -4.15 0.05 -6.24
C LYS A 17 -3.07 0.70 -5.38
N LEU A 18 -3.09 0.47 -4.07
CA LEU A 18 -2.07 0.99 -3.16
C LEU A 18 -0.68 0.45 -3.50
N ARG A 19 -0.58 -0.84 -3.84
CA ARG A 19 0.68 -1.46 -4.28
C ARG A 19 1.20 -0.84 -5.58
N THR A 20 0.33 -0.60 -6.56
CA THR A 20 0.70 0.10 -7.80
C THR A 20 1.23 1.51 -7.53
N ILE A 21 0.48 2.32 -6.76
CA ILE A 21 0.91 3.69 -6.40
C ILE A 21 2.26 3.67 -5.68
N ALA A 22 2.45 2.76 -4.74
CA ALA A 22 3.72 2.64 -4.03
C ALA A 22 4.87 2.25 -4.97
N SER A 23 4.62 1.39 -5.96
CA SER A 23 5.61 1.01 -6.97
C SER A 23 6.01 2.21 -7.81
N GLU A 24 5.03 2.90 -8.40
CA GLU A 24 5.25 4.08 -9.25
C GLU A 24 6.03 5.17 -8.50
N LEU A 25 5.73 5.38 -7.22
CA LEU A 25 6.43 6.34 -6.37
C LEU A 25 7.88 5.92 -6.08
N SER A 26 8.12 4.62 -5.90
CA SER A 26 9.47 4.06 -5.74
C SER A 26 10.29 4.19 -7.02
N ASP A 27 9.66 3.98 -8.18
CA ASP A 27 10.30 4.09 -9.48
C ASP A 27 10.65 5.56 -9.78
N THR A 28 9.74 6.49 -9.47
CA THR A 28 10.00 7.94 -9.56
C THR A 28 11.19 8.35 -8.68
N ALA A 29 11.26 7.82 -7.45
CA ALA A 29 12.34 8.15 -6.51
C ALA A 29 13.69 7.58 -6.94
N SER A 30 13.72 6.37 -7.53
CA SER A 30 14.98 5.69 -7.90
C SER A 30 15.46 6.02 -9.32
N GLY A 31 14.54 6.23 -10.27
CA GLY A 31 14.82 6.53 -11.66
C GLY A 31 14.84 8.03 -11.94
N ASP A 32 13.67 8.64 -12.01
CA ASP A 32 13.50 10.04 -12.45
C ASP A 32 14.27 11.02 -11.59
N CYS A 33 14.21 10.86 -10.26
CA CYS A 33 14.95 11.71 -9.36
C CYS A 33 16.47 11.58 -9.56
N SER A 34 16.97 10.36 -9.78
CA SER A 34 18.39 10.11 -10.04
C SER A 34 18.84 10.80 -11.34
N HIS A 35 18.02 10.73 -12.39
CA HIS A 35 18.29 11.39 -13.66
C HIS A 35 18.35 12.92 -13.51
N VAL A 36 17.34 13.51 -12.85
CA VAL A 36 17.31 14.96 -12.58
C VAL A 36 18.52 15.40 -11.75
N LYS A 37 18.87 14.64 -10.69
CA LYS A 37 20.04 14.93 -9.86
C LYS A 37 21.33 14.94 -10.68
N SER A 38 21.51 13.97 -11.58
CA SER A 38 22.67 13.89 -12.46
C SER A 38 22.75 15.10 -13.42
N GLY A 39 21.60 15.50 -14.00
CA GLY A 39 21.50 16.66 -14.86
C GLY A 39 21.89 17.96 -14.15
N ILE A 40 21.41 18.15 -12.90
CA ILE A 40 21.78 19.31 -12.07
C ILE A 40 23.27 19.32 -11.78
N LYS A 41 23.84 18.19 -11.32
CA LYS A 41 25.27 18.08 -11.01
C LYS A 41 26.17 18.41 -12.21
N THR A 42 25.73 18.02 -13.41
CA THR A 42 26.53 18.17 -14.64
C THR A 42 26.46 19.59 -15.19
N ASN A 43 25.28 20.22 -15.15
CA ASN A 43 25.03 21.48 -15.86
C ASN A 43 24.99 22.71 -14.96
N TRP A 44 24.87 22.54 -13.64
CA TRP A 44 24.82 23.65 -12.69
C TRP A 44 25.89 23.51 -11.62
N THR A 45 26.97 24.26 -11.78
CA THR A 45 28.09 24.30 -10.83
C THR A 45 27.96 25.48 -9.86
N GLY A 46 28.44 25.29 -8.62
CA GLY A 46 28.50 26.33 -7.59
C GLY A 46 27.70 26.01 -6.31
N ASN A 47 27.94 26.77 -5.25
CA ASN A 47 27.39 26.52 -3.90
C ASN A 47 25.85 26.45 -3.85
N SER A 48 25.15 27.19 -4.71
CA SER A 48 23.69 27.15 -4.77
C SER A 48 23.15 25.81 -5.29
N SER A 49 23.85 25.17 -6.24
CA SER A 49 23.44 23.87 -6.75
C SER A 49 23.67 22.77 -5.72
N GLU A 50 24.74 22.85 -4.94
CA GLU A 50 25.01 21.94 -3.82
C GLU A 50 23.89 22.00 -2.76
N GLN A 51 23.48 23.20 -2.35
CA GLN A 51 22.38 23.38 -1.40
C GLN A 51 21.05 22.87 -1.95
N TYR A 52 20.81 23.06 -3.25
CA TYR A 52 19.62 22.51 -3.91
C TYR A 52 19.65 20.97 -3.90
N LEU A 53 20.79 20.36 -4.23
CA LEU A 53 20.96 18.90 -4.25
C LEU A 53 20.70 18.28 -2.87
N VAL A 54 21.06 18.96 -1.77
CA VAL A 54 20.71 18.50 -0.41
C VAL A 54 19.21 18.48 -0.19
N LYS A 55 18.48 19.51 -0.65
CA LYS A 55 17.01 19.54 -0.55
C LYS A 55 16.38 18.48 -1.46
N PHE A 56 16.95 18.27 -2.63
CA PHE A 56 16.53 17.25 -3.58
C PHE A 56 16.68 15.84 -2.99
N ASP A 57 17.80 15.55 -2.32
CA ASP A 57 18.02 14.26 -1.66
C ASP A 57 17.02 14.00 -0.53
N LYS A 58 16.64 15.04 0.22
CA LYS A 58 15.55 14.95 1.21
C LYS A 58 14.21 14.65 0.55
N LEU A 59 13.91 15.27 -0.58
CA LEU A 59 12.69 14.96 -1.34
C LEU A 59 12.68 13.50 -1.80
N THR A 60 13.76 13.03 -2.42
CA THR A 60 13.87 11.62 -2.85
C THR A 60 13.71 10.65 -1.68
N SER A 61 14.36 10.92 -0.55
CA SER A 61 14.20 10.11 0.66
C SER A 61 12.77 10.09 1.18
N ASN A 62 12.08 11.24 1.16
CA ASN A 62 10.68 11.33 1.56
C ASN A 62 9.76 10.54 0.61
N LEU A 63 10.02 10.55 -0.70
CA LEU A 63 9.25 9.74 -1.67
C LEU A 63 9.43 8.25 -1.40
N THR A 64 10.66 7.78 -1.17
CA THR A 64 10.95 6.39 -0.79
C THR A 64 10.24 6.01 0.50
N LYS A 65 10.27 6.88 1.51
CA LYS A 65 9.57 6.64 2.79
C LYS A 65 8.07 6.54 2.61
N THR A 66 7.46 7.48 1.89
CA THR A 66 6.02 7.49 1.60
C THR A 66 5.60 6.23 0.84
N SER A 67 6.38 5.80 -0.16
CA SER A 67 6.14 4.53 -0.85
C SER A 67 6.14 3.35 0.12
N GLY A 68 7.13 3.28 1.02
CA GLY A 68 7.20 2.26 2.05
C GLY A 68 6.00 2.28 3.00
N ASP A 69 5.53 3.47 3.41
CA ASP A 69 4.39 3.60 4.29
C ASP A 69 3.07 3.21 3.60
N ILE A 70 2.91 3.52 2.31
CA ILE A 70 1.76 3.05 1.50
C ILE A 70 1.75 1.52 1.43
N LYS A 71 2.90 0.87 1.24
CA LYS A 71 2.99 -0.61 1.24
C LYS A 71 2.52 -1.20 2.57
N LYS A 72 2.96 -0.63 3.69
CA LYS A 72 2.52 -1.07 5.02
C LYS A 72 1.00 -0.94 5.20
N VAL A 73 0.40 0.13 4.70
CA VAL A 73 -1.06 0.30 4.73
C VAL A 73 -1.74 -0.79 3.88
N ALA A 74 -1.23 -1.07 2.69
CA ALA A 74 -1.75 -2.13 1.84
C ALA A 74 -1.68 -3.52 2.52
N ASP A 75 -0.55 -3.83 3.18
CA ASP A 75 -0.36 -5.10 3.89
C ASP A 75 -1.29 -5.23 5.11
N ALA A 76 -1.49 -4.13 5.85
CA ALA A 76 -2.47 -4.09 6.94
C ALA A 76 -3.91 -4.30 6.43
N MET A 77 -4.27 -3.67 5.31
CA MET A 77 -5.59 -3.86 4.68
C MET A 77 -5.80 -5.29 4.20
N GLU A 78 -4.80 -5.90 3.58
CA GLU A 78 -4.84 -7.30 3.14
C GLU A 78 -5.04 -8.24 4.33
N THR A 79 -4.29 -8.02 5.42
CA THR A 79 -4.42 -8.79 6.66
C THR A 79 -5.82 -8.67 7.26
N MET A 80 -6.36 -7.45 7.37
CA MET A 80 -7.70 -7.22 7.89
C MET A 80 -8.77 -7.92 7.03
N ALA A 81 -8.67 -7.80 5.71
CA ALA A 81 -9.62 -8.43 4.79
C ALA A 81 -9.61 -9.96 4.91
N ASN A 82 -8.42 -10.58 5.02
CA ASN A 82 -8.29 -12.02 5.25
C ASN A 82 -8.92 -12.46 6.57
N ASN A 83 -8.66 -11.72 7.64
CA ASN A 83 -9.20 -12.03 8.96
C ASN A 83 -10.73 -11.92 9.00
N ILE A 84 -11.30 -10.88 8.37
CA ILE A 84 -12.75 -10.68 8.29
C ILE A 84 -13.38 -11.82 7.50
N LYS A 85 -12.83 -12.17 6.34
CA LYS A 85 -13.34 -13.27 5.52
C LYS A 85 -13.35 -14.60 6.28
N ALA A 86 -12.26 -14.93 6.96
CA ALA A 86 -12.18 -16.15 7.77
C ALA A 86 -13.21 -16.16 8.92
N ALA A 87 -13.42 -15.01 9.58
CA ALA A 87 -14.42 -14.88 10.63
C ALA A 87 -15.86 -15.04 10.11
N GLU A 88 -16.15 -14.53 8.91
CA GLU A 88 -17.47 -14.71 8.26
C GLU A 88 -17.72 -16.17 7.88
N GLU A 89 -16.74 -16.83 7.26
CA GLU A 89 -16.82 -18.26 6.88
C GLU A 89 -17.08 -19.16 8.10
N GLU A 90 -16.42 -18.85 9.22
CA GLU A 90 -16.60 -19.57 10.49
C GLU A 90 -17.97 -19.30 11.12
N ALA A 91 -18.43 -18.05 11.12
CA ALA A 91 -19.76 -17.70 11.63
C ALA A 91 -20.86 -18.41 10.82
N GLU A 92 -20.72 -18.48 9.50
CA GLU A 92 -21.62 -19.24 8.65
C GLU A 92 -21.60 -20.74 8.94
N ARG A 93 -20.42 -21.33 9.17
CA ARG A 93 -20.28 -22.74 9.53
C ARG A 93 -21.04 -23.06 10.82
N ILE A 94 -20.82 -22.27 11.87
CA ILE A 94 -21.51 -22.44 13.17
C ILE A 94 -23.03 -22.30 13.01
N ALA A 95 -23.48 -21.33 12.21
CA ALA A 95 -24.90 -21.13 11.97
C ALA A 95 -25.54 -22.32 11.23
N ARG A 96 -24.86 -22.89 10.23
CA ARG A 96 -25.31 -24.09 9.51
C ARG A 96 -25.42 -25.30 10.44
N GLU A 97 -24.41 -25.52 11.29
CA GLU A 97 -24.41 -26.62 12.27
C GLU A 97 -25.52 -26.46 13.31
N SER A 98 -25.70 -25.24 13.82
CA SER A 98 -26.76 -24.93 14.79
C SER A 98 -28.16 -25.10 14.21
N ALA A 99 -28.36 -24.72 12.94
CA ALA A 99 -29.64 -24.91 12.24
C ALA A 99 -29.94 -26.39 11.98
N ALA A 100 -28.93 -27.19 11.61
CA ALA A 100 -29.08 -28.63 11.40
C ALA A 100 -29.42 -29.38 12.71
N GLY A 101 -28.84 -28.98 13.83
CA GLY A 101 -29.10 -29.57 15.15
C GLY A 101 -30.48 -29.24 15.76
N GLN A 102 -31.18 -28.23 15.24
CA GLN A 102 -32.55 -27.88 15.66
C GLN A 102 -33.65 -28.57 14.83
N ALA A 103 -33.28 -29.24 13.73
CA ALA A 103 -34.21 -29.89 12.81
C ALA A 103 -34.32 -31.43 12.99
N GLY A 104 -33.58 -32.02 13.93
CA GLY A 104 -33.60 -33.45 14.27
C GLY A 104 -34.06 -33.67 15.71
#